data_AF-A0A4Y2F6B5-F1
#
_entry.id   AF-A0A4Y2F6B5-F1
#
_cell.length_a   1.000
_cell.length_b   1.000
_cell.length_c   1.000
_cell.angle_alpha   90.00
_cell.angle_beta   90.00
_cell.angle_gamma   90.00
#
_symmetry.space_group_name_H-M   'P 1'
#
loop_
_entity.id
_entity.type
_entity.pdbx_description
1 polymer ?
#
loop_
_entity_poly.entity_id
_entity_poly.type
_entity_poly.pdbx_seq_one_letter_code
_entity_poly.pdbx_strand_id
1 'polypeptide(L)'
;MDDILIWGSTQEERDQRLTEVCKRLKKSGMTLNAKKCIFSQTSIKFLGHIIDVQGIHPDPDKIAAVENYQPPKNKKELKQLLGMAYYLARFVPNYSEIFFPLISMLSNKVTFVWEAPQEAAFQKLVKILYADGIFINCVLMIFDPGKETIVTPRCFIVWLGSSNLPKAS
;
A
#
# COMPACT_ATOMS: atom_id res chain seq x y z
N MET A 1 3.09 11.38 -15.29
CA MET A 1 3.25 11.43 -13.82
C MET A 1 3.18 12.90 -13.49
N ASP A 2 2.06 13.33 -12.94
CA ASP A 2 1.60 14.72 -13.01
C ASP A 2 1.32 15.32 -11.62
N ASP A 3 1.49 14.51 -10.57
CA ASP A 3 1.29 14.89 -9.18
C ASP A 3 2.65 15.12 -8.50
N ILE A 4 2.74 16.19 -7.71
CA ILE A 4 3.94 16.56 -6.96
C ILE A 4 3.58 16.59 -5.48
N LEU A 5 4.30 15.81 -4.68
CA LEU A 5 4.21 15.84 -3.22
C LEU A 5 5.37 16.66 -2.64
N ILE A 6 5.06 17.63 -1.80
CA ILE A 6 6.05 18.44 -1.08
C ILE A 6 5.87 18.17 0.41
N TRP A 7 6.94 17.71 1.06
CA TRP A 7 6.98 17.42 2.49
C TRP A 7 8.05 18.27 3.18
N GLY A 8 7.93 18.43 4.50
CA GLY A 8 8.92 19.08 5.35
C GLY A 8 8.53 18.90 6.82
N SER A 9 9.52 18.94 7.71
CA SER A 9 9.34 18.71 9.15
C SER A 9 8.77 19.93 9.86
N THR A 10 8.96 21.14 9.29
CA THR A 10 8.36 22.39 9.77
C THR A 10 7.58 23.10 8.67
N GLN A 11 6.72 24.04 9.06
CA GLN A 11 5.97 24.85 8.11
C GLN A 11 6.91 25.72 7.26
N GLU A 12 7.96 26.28 7.87
CA GLU A 12 8.94 27.11 7.19
C GLU A 12 9.70 26.32 6.10
N GLU A 13 10.12 25.09 6.41
CA GLU A 13 10.79 24.22 5.45
C GLU A 13 9.86 23.87 4.26
N ARG A 14 8.58 23.58 4.55
CA ARG A 14 7.58 23.30 3.53
C ARG A 14 7.36 24.49 2.61
N ASP A 15 7.25 25.70 3.15
CA ASP A 15 7.00 26.92 2.38
C ASP A 15 8.22 27.30 1.51
N GLN A 16 9.43 27.11 2.03
CA GLN A 16 10.66 27.27 1.26
C GLN A 16 10.71 26.30 0.07
N ARG A 17 10.46 25.00 0.32
CA ARG A 17 10.44 23.97 -0.74
C ARG A 17 9.35 24.23 -1.77
N LEU A 18 8.15 24.61 -1.33
CA LEU A 18 7.05 24.99 -2.21
C LEU A 18 7.45 26.14 -3.13
N THR A 19 8.07 27.18 -2.56
CA THR A 19 8.55 28.32 -3.33
C THR A 19 9.55 27.92 -4.40
N GLU A 20 10.48 27.02 -4.07
CA GLU A 20 11.49 26.55 -5.02
C GLU A 20 10.90 25.68 -6.13
N VAL A 21 9.96 24.78 -5.79
CA VAL A 21 9.24 23.97 -6.78
C VAL A 21 8.44 24.88 -7.73
N CYS A 22 7.71 25.86 -7.21
CA CYS A 22 6.96 26.83 -8.03
C CYS A 22 7.89 27.62 -8.97
N LYS A 23 9.07 28.05 -8.50
CA LYS A 23 10.08 28.71 -9.34
C LYS A 23 10.54 27.81 -10.48
N ARG A 24 10.80 26.53 -10.21
CA ARG A 24 11.25 25.55 -11.22
C ARG A 24 10.14 25.26 -12.24
N LEU A 25 8.90 25.05 -11.79
CA LEU A 25 7.74 24.84 -12.66
C LEU A 25 7.49 26.03 -13.58
N LYS A 26 7.59 27.25 -13.05
CA LYS A 26 7.46 28.48 -13.86
C LYS A 26 8.56 28.58 -14.91
N LYS A 27 9.81 28.20 -14.58
CA LYS A 27 10.92 28.18 -15.55
C LYS A 27 10.75 27.11 -16.63
N SER A 28 10.13 25.97 -16.32
CA SER A 28 9.86 24.91 -17.29
C SER A 28 8.58 25.13 -18.11
N GLY A 29 7.85 26.23 -17.89
CA GLY A 29 6.58 26.51 -18.57
C GLY A 29 5.40 25.64 -18.12
N MET A 30 5.53 24.94 -16.98
CA MET A 30 4.46 24.12 -16.41
C MET A 30 3.50 24.97 -15.57
N THR A 31 2.20 24.71 -15.74
CA THR A 31 1.14 25.37 -14.97
C THR A 31 0.48 24.40 -14.00
N LEU A 32 0.32 24.81 -12.74
CA LEU A 32 -0.41 24.05 -11.73
C LEU A 32 -1.90 24.38 -11.78
N ASN A 33 -2.75 23.38 -11.56
CA ASN A 33 -4.18 23.60 -11.37
C ASN A 33 -4.45 23.97 -9.90
N ALA A 34 -4.59 25.27 -9.62
CA ALA A 34 -4.80 25.79 -8.27
C ALA A 34 -6.00 25.15 -7.53
N LYS A 35 -7.05 24.73 -8.26
CA LYS A 35 -8.23 24.07 -7.65
C LYS A 35 -7.94 22.66 -7.15
N LYS A 36 -6.88 22.02 -7.65
CA LYS A 36 -6.44 20.67 -7.26
C LYS A 36 -5.25 20.71 -6.30
N CYS A 37 -4.64 21.87 -6.10
CA CYS A 37 -3.54 22.02 -5.15
C CYS A 37 -4.11 22.04 -3.73
N ILE A 38 -3.58 21.15 -2.89
CA ILE A 38 -3.97 21.05 -1.48
C ILE A 38 -2.72 21.38 -0.66
N PHE A 39 -2.86 22.30 0.30
CA PHE A 39 -1.75 22.81 1.11
C PHE A 39 -1.95 22.48 2.59
N SER A 40 -0.83 22.44 3.32
CA SER A 40 -0.77 22.30 4.79
C SER A 40 -1.62 21.17 5.37
N GLN A 41 -1.70 20.03 4.68
CA GLN A 41 -2.36 18.84 5.20
C GLN A 41 -1.41 17.97 6.01
N THR A 42 -1.92 17.43 7.11
CA THR A 42 -1.26 16.39 7.92
C THR A 42 -1.46 14.99 7.35
N SER A 43 -2.50 14.80 6.51
CA SER A 43 -2.79 13.56 5.79
C SER A 43 -3.27 13.87 4.37
N ILE A 44 -2.74 13.19 3.36
CA ILE A 44 -3.09 13.40 1.95
C ILE A 44 -3.20 12.09 1.17
N LYS A 45 -4.18 12.01 0.26
CA LYS A 45 -4.27 10.93 -0.72
C LYS A 45 -3.32 11.20 -1.89
N PHE A 46 -2.33 10.35 -2.09
CA PHE A 46 -1.32 10.49 -3.14
C PHE A 46 -1.06 9.14 -3.82
N LEU A 47 -1.21 9.08 -5.15
CA LEU A 47 -1.01 7.87 -5.98
C LEU A 47 -1.76 6.62 -5.46
N GLY A 48 -2.97 6.80 -4.92
CA GLY A 48 -3.79 5.71 -4.38
C GLY A 48 -3.41 5.27 -2.96
N HIS A 49 -2.50 5.96 -2.29
CA HIS A 49 -2.15 5.76 -0.90
C HIS A 49 -2.62 6.94 -0.04
N ILE A 50 -2.79 6.71 1.26
CA ILE A 50 -2.93 7.79 2.24
C ILE A 50 -1.55 8.01 2.88
N ILE A 51 -1.04 9.23 2.86
CA ILE A 51 0.27 9.58 3.42
C ILE A 51 0.05 10.57 4.55
N ASP A 52 0.58 10.26 5.73
CA ASP A 52 0.55 11.13 6.89
C ASP A 52 1.90 11.16 7.63
N VAL A 53 1.90 11.74 8.84
CA VAL A 53 3.10 11.84 9.70
C VAL A 53 3.64 10.50 10.19
N GLN A 54 2.81 9.46 10.24
CA GLN A 54 3.23 8.11 10.63
C GLN A 54 3.81 7.35 9.44
N GLY A 55 3.36 7.67 8.22
CA GLY A 55 3.92 7.17 6.97
C GLY A 55 2.85 6.91 5.91
N ILE A 56 3.02 5.82 5.15
CA ILE A 56 2.15 5.47 4.04
C ILE A 56 1.19 4.37 4.48
N HIS A 57 -0.08 4.61 4.26
CA HIS A 57 -1.22 3.76 4.57
C HIS A 57 -1.94 3.34 3.29
N PRO A 58 -2.63 2.20 3.30
CA PRO A 58 -3.53 1.84 2.22
C PRO A 58 -4.69 2.84 2.09
N ASP A 59 -5.26 2.90 0.91
CA ASP A 59 -6.50 3.63 0.66
C ASP A 59 -7.71 2.82 1.16
N PRO A 60 -8.55 3.36 2.08
CA PRO A 60 -9.73 2.68 2.59
C PRO A 60 -10.66 2.19 1.47
N ASP A 61 -10.75 2.91 0.35
CA ASP A 61 -11.56 2.51 -0.80
C ASP A 61 -11.06 1.20 -1.43
N LYS A 62 -9.74 0.99 -1.44
CA LYS A 62 -9.11 -0.24 -1.97
C LYS A 62 -9.30 -1.41 -1.02
N ILE A 63 -9.32 -1.14 0.28
CA ILE A 63 -9.60 -2.13 1.31
C ILE A 63 -11.07 -2.57 1.17
N ALA A 64 -12.00 -1.62 1.18
CA ALA A 64 -13.44 -1.85 1.00
C ALA A 64 -13.78 -2.63 -0.28
N ALA A 65 -13.05 -2.38 -1.38
CA ALA A 65 -13.23 -3.11 -2.62
C ALA A 65 -12.89 -4.60 -2.53
N VAL A 66 -11.91 -4.99 -1.69
CA VAL A 66 -11.51 -6.39 -1.50
C VAL A 66 -12.45 -7.12 -0.55
N GLU A 67 -12.96 -6.45 0.49
CA GLU A 67 -13.96 -7.02 1.42
C GLU A 67 -15.30 -7.31 0.76
N ASN A 68 -15.82 -6.32 0.04
CA ASN A 68 -17.12 -6.45 -0.60
C ASN A 68 -17.04 -7.30 -1.87
N TYR A 69 -15.85 -7.80 -2.20
CA TYR A 69 -15.64 -8.64 -3.36
C TYR A 69 -16.33 -9.99 -3.17
N GLN A 70 -17.16 -10.36 -4.14
CA GLN A 70 -17.86 -11.64 -4.11
C GLN A 70 -16.88 -12.80 -4.39
N PRO A 71 -17.08 -13.99 -3.81
CA PRO A 71 -16.27 -15.16 -4.12
C PRO A 71 -16.16 -15.37 -5.65
N PRO A 72 -14.95 -15.39 -6.22
CA PRO A 72 -14.76 -15.47 -7.66
C PRO A 72 -15.29 -16.79 -8.19
N LYS A 73 -15.99 -16.73 -9.33
CA LYS A 73 -16.61 -17.91 -9.97
C LYS A 73 -15.76 -18.49 -11.10
N ASN A 74 -14.69 -17.78 -11.48
CA ASN A 74 -13.80 -18.17 -12.55
C ASN A 74 -12.39 -17.60 -12.35
N LYS A 75 -11.43 -18.11 -13.14
CA LYS A 75 -10.03 -17.64 -13.09
C LYS A 75 -9.87 -16.16 -13.40
N LYS A 76 -10.76 -15.55 -14.20
CA LYS A 76 -10.68 -14.13 -14.56
C LYS A 76 -11.02 -13.26 -13.35
N GLU A 77 -12.10 -13.55 -12.66
CA GLU A 77 -12.51 -12.89 -11.41
C GLU A 77 -11.49 -13.11 -10.30
N LEU A 78 -10.91 -14.31 -10.22
CA LEU A 78 -9.83 -14.60 -9.27
C LEU A 78 -8.58 -13.76 -9.57
N LYS A 79 -8.20 -13.57 -10.84
CA LYS A 79 -7.10 -12.66 -11.22
C LYS A 79 -7.41 -11.21 -10.84
N GLN A 80 -8.64 -10.77 -11.00
CA GLN A 80 -9.06 -9.42 -10.62
C GLN A 80 -8.96 -9.21 -9.12
N LEU A 81 -9.51 -10.13 -8.32
CA LEU A 81 -9.39 -10.13 -6.87
C LEU A 81 -7.91 -10.09 -6.43
N LEU A 82 -7.09 -11.00 -6.97
CA LEU A 82 -5.67 -11.08 -6.62
C LEU A 82 -4.93 -9.81 -7.02
N GLY A 83 -5.25 -9.19 -8.16
CA GLY A 83 -4.67 -7.90 -8.54
C GLY A 83 -4.96 -6.79 -7.52
N MET A 84 -6.19 -6.72 -7.00
CA MET A 84 -6.56 -5.77 -5.95
C MET A 84 -5.86 -6.11 -4.62
N ALA A 85 -5.83 -7.39 -4.25
CA ALA A 85 -5.22 -7.85 -3.01
C ALA A 85 -3.68 -7.72 -3.03
N TYR A 86 -3.02 -7.88 -4.17
CA TYR A 86 -1.57 -7.70 -4.33
C TYR A 86 -1.12 -6.26 -4.07
N TYR A 87 -1.96 -5.27 -4.37
CA TYR A 87 -1.69 -3.89 -4.00
C TYR A 87 -1.53 -3.74 -2.49
N LEU A 88 -2.43 -4.42 -1.75
CA LEU A 88 -2.50 -4.42 -0.30
C LEU A 88 -1.47 -5.35 0.38
N ALA A 89 -0.94 -6.34 -0.35
CA ALA A 89 0.04 -7.31 0.16
C ALA A 89 1.27 -6.68 0.82
N ARG A 90 1.67 -5.47 0.40
CA ARG A 90 2.82 -4.74 0.99
C ARG A 90 2.65 -4.34 2.45
N PHE A 91 1.42 -4.33 2.94
CA PHE A 91 1.10 -4.00 4.32
C PHE A 91 0.77 -5.26 5.13
N VAL A 92 0.76 -6.44 4.51
CA VAL A 92 0.37 -7.70 5.17
C VAL A 92 1.61 -8.58 5.36
N PRO A 93 2.04 -8.85 6.60
CA PRO A 93 3.13 -9.79 6.85
C PRO A 93 2.74 -11.19 6.39
N ASN A 94 3.69 -11.93 5.81
CA ASN A 94 3.50 -13.32 5.34
C ASN A 94 2.35 -13.50 4.33
N TYR A 95 2.01 -12.46 3.55
CA TYR A 95 0.93 -12.52 2.55
C TYR A 95 1.08 -13.72 1.57
N SER A 96 2.32 -14.10 1.24
CA SER A 96 2.63 -15.19 0.30
C SER A 96 1.96 -16.52 0.67
N GLU A 97 1.95 -16.87 1.95
CA GLU A 97 1.35 -18.13 2.43
C GLU A 97 -0.18 -18.13 2.30
N ILE A 98 -0.78 -16.96 2.48
CA ILE A 98 -2.23 -16.75 2.39
C ILE A 98 -2.67 -16.76 0.92
N PHE A 99 -1.87 -16.14 0.05
CA PHE A 99 -2.18 -16.04 -1.38
C PHE A 99 -1.85 -17.33 -2.14
N PHE A 100 -0.92 -18.16 -1.64
CA PHE A 100 -0.51 -19.40 -2.31
C PHE A 100 -1.67 -20.30 -2.78
N PRO A 101 -2.66 -20.66 -1.93
CA PRO A 101 -3.80 -21.48 -2.37
C PRO A 101 -4.67 -20.80 -3.43
N LEU A 102 -4.71 -19.47 -3.46
CA LEU A 102 -5.45 -18.70 -4.47
C LEU A 102 -4.66 -18.59 -5.79
N ILE A 103 -3.35 -18.37 -5.71
CA ILE A 103 -2.46 -18.27 -6.89
C ILE A 103 -2.33 -19.62 -7.60
N SER A 104 -2.28 -20.73 -6.86
CA SER A 104 -2.14 -22.06 -7.45
C SER A 104 -3.28 -22.40 -8.44
N MET A 105 -4.50 -21.90 -8.17
CA MET A 105 -5.66 -22.03 -9.06
C MET A 105 -5.55 -21.23 -10.36
N LEU A 106 -4.68 -20.21 -10.41
CA LEU A 106 -4.43 -19.45 -11.63
C LEU A 106 -3.57 -20.22 -12.65
N SER A 107 -2.94 -21.32 -12.24
CA SER A 107 -2.17 -22.17 -13.12
C SER A 107 -3.04 -22.71 -14.26
N ASN A 108 -2.50 -22.71 -15.48
CA ASN A 108 -3.18 -23.29 -16.64
C ASN A 108 -3.34 -24.82 -16.52
N LYS A 109 -2.58 -25.46 -15.64
CA LYS A 109 -2.59 -26.92 -15.42
C LYS A 109 -3.68 -27.38 -14.42
N VAL A 110 -4.35 -26.45 -13.75
CA VAL A 110 -5.29 -26.73 -12.66
C VAL A 110 -6.68 -26.29 -13.06
N THR A 111 -7.70 -27.13 -12.87
CA THR A 111 -9.10 -26.74 -13.06
C THR A 111 -9.51 -25.77 -11.95
N PHE A 112 -10.28 -24.73 -12.29
CA PHE A 112 -10.79 -23.82 -11.29
C PHE A 112 -11.81 -24.54 -10.40
N VAL A 113 -11.52 -24.61 -9.11
CA VAL A 113 -12.38 -25.25 -8.11
C VAL A 113 -12.49 -24.30 -6.92
N TRP A 114 -13.70 -23.98 -6.51
CA TRP A 114 -13.97 -23.15 -5.35
C TRP A 114 -14.68 -23.99 -4.29
N GLU A 115 -13.91 -24.57 -3.38
CA GLU A 115 -14.37 -25.44 -2.31
C GLU A 115 -13.95 -24.87 -0.94
N ALA A 116 -14.24 -25.62 0.13
CA ALA A 116 -13.95 -25.19 1.50
C ALA A 116 -12.50 -24.70 1.73
N PRO A 117 -11.44 -25.30 1.15
CA PRO A 117 -10.07 -24.79 1.33
C PRO A 117 -9.83 -23.40 0.73
N GLN A 118 -10.42 -23.13 -0.44
CA GLN A 118 -10.29 -21.85 -1.15
C GLN A 118 -11.10 -20.76 -0.46
N GLU A 119 -12.32 -21.09 -0.04
CA GLU A 119 -13.16 -20.20 0.76
C GLU A 119 -12.46 -19.86 2.07
N ALA A 120 -11.89 -20.85 2.78
CA ALA A 120 -11.12 -20.61 4.00
C ALA A 120 -9.92 -19.69 3.76
N ALA A 121 -9.20 -19.83 2.64
CA ALA A 121 -8.10 -18.95 2.29
C ALA A 121 -8.58 -17.52 1.97
N PHE A 122 -9.70 -17.38 1.27
CA PHE A 122 -10.31 -16.08 0.97
C PHE A 122 -10.81 -15.37 2.24
N GLN A 123 -11.52 -16.09 3.11
CA GLN A 123 -11.96 -15.56 4.40
C GLN A 123 -10.78 -15.20 5.30
N LYS A 124 -9.70 -16.00 5.28
CA LYS A 124 -8.46 -15.66 6.00
C LYS A 124 -7.83 -14.38 5.46
N LEU A 125 -7.81 -14.19 4.14
CA LEU A 125 -7.36 -12.95 3.51
C LEU A 125 -8.20 -11.77 4.01
N VAL A 126 -9.52 -11.81 3.83
CA VAL A 126 -10.42 -10.73 4.26
C VAL A 126 -10.26 -10.46 5.77
N LYS A 127 -10.18 -11.51 6.59
CA LYS A 127 -9.98 -11.36 8.03
C LYS A 127 -8.65 -10.67 8.38
N ILE A 128 -7.54 -11.05 7.76
CA ILE A 128 -6.24 -10.42 8.01
C ILE A 128 -6.24 -8.97 7.54
N LEU A 129 -6.95 -8.70 6.44
CA LEU A 129 -7.12 -7.35 5.93
C LEU A 129 -7.95 -6.46 6.88
N TYR A 130 -8.82 -7.02 7.72
CA TYR A 130 -9.78 -6.23 8.51
C TYR A 130 -9.69 -6.40 10.03
N ALA A 131 -9.68 -7.64 10.53
CA ALA A 131 -9.79 -7.96 11.94
C ALA A 131 -8.49 -7.71 12.72
N ASP A 132 -7.33 -7.95 12.10
CA ASP A 132 -6.04 -7.81 12.79
C ASP A 132 -5.56 -6.36 12.83
N GLY A 133 -6.31 -5.40 12.27
CA GLY A 133 -5.91 -4.00 12.21
C GLY A 133 -4.52 -3.81 11.59
N ILE A 134 -4.07 -4.78 10.79
CA ILE A 134 -2.73 -4.80 10.20
C ILE A 134 -2.52 -3.57 9.34
N PHE A 135 -3.56 -3.02 8.69
CA PHE A 135 -3.43 -1.75 7.98
C PHE A 135 -3.43 -0.50 8.86
N ILE A 136 -3.93 -0.58 10.09
CA ILE A 136 -3.85 0.52 11.06
C ILE A 136 -2.44 0.55 11.70
N ASN A 137 -1.77 -0.60 11.80
CA ASN A 137 -0.48 -0.72 12.49
C ASN A 137 0.73 -0.93 11.55
N CYS A 138 0.56 -1.51 10.36
CA CYS A 138 1.62 -1.69 9.36
C CYS A 138 1.68 -0.47 8.44
N VAL A 139 2.27 0.58 8.97
CA VAL A 139 2.58 1.80 8.23
C VAL A 139 3.91 1.62 7.50
N LEU A 140 3.93 1.89 6.20
CA LEU A 140 5.19 1.91 5.46
C LEU A 140 5.89 3.23 5.73
N MET A 141 7.10 3.15 6.31
CA MET A 141 7.92 4.32 6.55
C MET A 141 8.35 4.96 5.22
N ILE A 142 8.34 6.29 5.20
CA ILE A 142 8.87 7.06 4.06
C ILE A 142 10.39 6.82 4.00
N PHE A 143 10.89 6.56 2.79
CA PHE A 143 12.31 6.31 2.56
C PHE A 143 13.16 7.48 3.09
N ASP A 144 14.12 7.14 3.94
CA ASP A 144 15.06 8.09 4.55
C ASP A 144 16.48 7.73 4.08
N PRO A 145 17.11 8.56 3.22
CA PRO A 145 18.45 8.29 2.70
C PRO A 145 19.54 8.34 3.78
N GLY A 146 19.26 8.85 4.98
CA GLY A 146 20.16 8.83 6.13
C GLY A 146 20.11 7.55 6.96
N LYS A 147 19.19 6.62 6.65
CA LYS A 147 19.04 5.34 7.37
C LYS A 147 19.50 4.17 6.50
N GLU A 148 20.02 3.14 7.17
CA GLU A 148 20.49 1.92 6.49
C GLU A 148 19.33 1.26 5.72
N THR A 149 19.50 1.10 4.41
CA THR A 149 18.49 0.50 3.54
C THR A 149 18.86 -0.95 3.29
N ILE A 150 18.06 -1.87 3.81
CA ILE A 150 18.22 -3.31 3.55
C ILE A 150 17.28 -3.69 2.40
N VAL A 151 17.86 -4.17 1.29
CA VAL A 151 17.11 -4.70 0.14
C VAL A 151 17.15 -6.22 0.19
N THR A 152 16.04 -6.85 0.54
CA THR A 152 15.95 -8.32 0.60
C THR A 152 15.34 -8.86 -0.72
N PRO A 153 15.96 -9.86 -1.38
CA PRO A 153 15.52 -10.38 -2.69
C PRO A 153 14.30 -11.31 -2.64
N ARG A 154 13.65 -11.50 -1.49
CA ARG A 154 12.32 -12.14 -1.42
C ARG A 154 11.28 -11.05 -1.19
N CYS A 155 10.26 -11.06 -2.05
CA CYS A 155 9.19 -10.08 -2.17
C CYS A 155 8.87 -9.33 -0.86
N PHE A 156 8.77 -8.01 -1.00
CA PHE A 156 8.41 -6.96 -0.04
C PHE A 156 9.56 -6.37 0.78
N ILE A 157 9.75 -5.06 0.56
CA ILE A 157 10.51 -4.17 1.43
C ILE A 157 9.79 -4.16 2.78
N VAL A 158 10.29 -4.91 3.75
CA VAL A 158 9.90 -4.80 5.16
C VAL A 158 10.94 -3.91 5.83
N TRP A 159 10.54 -2.70 6.23
CA TRP A 159 11.32 -1.89 7.16
C TRP A 159 10.99 -2.36 8.57
N LEU A 160 11.96 -2.98 9.25
CA LEU A 160 11.89 -3.14 10.71
C LEU A 160 12.36 -1.83 11.34
N GLY A 161 11.44 -0.90 11.58
CA GLY A 161 11.63 0.08 12.65
C GLY A 161 11.55 -0.68 13.97
N SER A 162 12.54 -0.51 14.85
CA SER A 162 12.63 -1.22 16.14
C SER A 162 11.38 -1.06 17.01
N SER A 163 10.40 -1.95 16.83
CA SER A 163 9.47 -2.33 17.89
C SER A 163 10.08 -3.56 18.59
N ASN A 164 10.45 -3.38 19.86
CA ASN A 164 10.91 -4.43 20.76
C ASN A 164 10.00 -5.66 20.67
N LEU A 165 10.39 -6.66 19.88
CA LEU A 165 9.85 -8.01 19.99
C LEU A 165 10.76 -8.76 20.98
N PRO A 166 10.19 -9.39 22.02
CA PRO A 166 10.99 -10.18 22.95
C PRO A 166 11.64 -11.33 22.18
N LYS A 167 12.97 -11.45 22.31
CA LYS A 167 13.72 -12.59 21.80
C LYS A 167 13.15 -13.85 22.44
N ALA A 168 12.53 -14.71 21.64
CA ALA A 168 12.28 -16.09 22.03
C ALA A 168 13.63 -16.81 22.08
N SER A 169 13.92 -17.37 23.25
CA SER A 169 15.04 -18.21 23.62
C SER A 169 15.16 -19.47 22.77
#